data_AF-A0A1H7ZPB2-F1
#
_entry.id   AF-A0A1H7ZPB2-F1
#
_cell.length_a   1.000
_cell.length_b   1.000
_cell.length_c   1.000
_cell.angle_alpha   90.00
_cell.angle_beta   90.00
_cell.angle_gamma   90.00
#
_symmetry.space_group_name_H-M   'P 1'
#
loop_
_entity.id
_entity.type
_entity.pdbx_description
1 polymer ?
#
loop_
_entity_poly.entity_id
_entity_poly.type
_entity_poly.pdbx_seq_one_letter_code
_entity_poly.pdbx_strand_id
1 'polypeptide(L)'
;MKYVLLICGCLFLGALHAQQPATNALKAIKVRTIEGKSFSLSGIHKQLTALVFLSPDCPLSRNYTIVLNELQKNKKDSLAIVGVFPGSAYSDDEIKAFQQKYAVDFVLVRDKKEALVNYTQATVTPEVFLYDSNSVLVYNGAIDDWAVSLGKKKRQADHHYLRDAIDNFLQHRTVNPFKTTAVGCLISNK
;
A
#
# COMPACT_ATOMS: atom_id res chain seq x y z
N MET A 1 51.73 -25.50 43.93
CA MET A 1 51.49 -24.44 42.91
C MET A 1 50.30 -24.89 42.07
N LYS A 2 49.06 -24.61 42.50
CA LYS A 2 48.20 -23.47 42.10
C LYS A 2 47.90 -23.40 40.58
N TYR A 3 46.73 -23.97 40.22
CA TYR A 3 45.74 -23.60 39.16
C TYR A 3 46.24 -23.46 37.70
N VAL A 4 45.48 -23.67 36.62
CA VAL A 4 44.07 -23.38 36.34
C VAL A 4 43.59 -24.31 35.22
N LEU A 5 42.43 -24.94 35.43
CA LEU A 5 41.63 -25.64 34.43
C LEU A 5 40.90 -24.57 33.57
N LEU A 6 41.18 -24.50 32.27
CA LEU A 6 40.52 -23.56 31.34
C LEU A 6 39.48 -24.33 30.51
N ILE A 7 38.27 -24.43 31.05
CA ILE A 7 37.09 -24.90 30.34
C ILE A 7 36.64 -23.76 29.41
N CYS A 8 36.92 -23.88 28.13
CA CYS A 8 36.38 -23.00 27.10
C CYS A 8 34.91 -23.38 26.86
N GLY A 9 34.02 -22.79 27.64
CA GLY A 9 32.58 -22.89 27.43
C GLY A 9 32.17 -22.07 26.21
N CYS A 10 32.15 -22.69 25.03
CA CYS A 10 31.40 -22.17 23.89
C CYS A 10 29.91 -22.38 24.14
N LEU A 11 29.33 -21.47 24.92
CA LEU A 11 27.90 -21.18 24.93
C LEU A 11 27.51 -20.75 23.52
N PHE A 12 27.03 -21.69 22.70
CA PHE A 12 26.25 -21.37 21.52
C PHE A 12 24.96 -20.71 21.98
N LEU A 13 25.00 -19.37 22.08
CA LEU A 13 23.82 -18.54 22.16
C LEU A 13 22.96 -18.91 20.95
N GLY A 14 21.80 -19.52 21.24
CA GLY A 14 20.78 -19.79 20.23
C GLY A 14 20.47 -18.49 19.50
N ALA A 15 20.62 -18.51 18.17
CA ALA A 15 20.03 -17.50 17.33
C ALA A 15 18.51 -17.58 17.54
N LEU A 16 17.99 -16.68 18.38
CA LEU A 16 16.59 -16.31 18.41
C LEU A 16 16.22 -15.97 16.96
N HIS A 17 15.56 -16.91 16.28
CA HIS A 17 14.87 -16.60 15.04
C HIS A 17 13.77 -15.62 15.43
N ALA A 18 14.01 -14.34 15.16
CA ALA A 18 13.01 -13.30 15.32
C ALA A 18 11.77 -13.73 14.53
N GLN A 19 10.70 -13.99 15.27
CA GLN A 19 9.36 -14.28 14.79
C GLN A 19 9.01 -13.35 13.61
N GLN A 20 8.54 -13.90 12.49
CA GLN A 20 7.85 -13.14 11.44
C GLN A 20 6.32 -13.30 11.58
N PRO A 21 5.63 -12.53 12.43
CA PRO A 21 4.17 -12.59 12.57
C PRO A 21 3.43 -11.61 11.64
N ALA A 22 4.11 -10.64 11.02
CA ALA A 22 3.46 -9.53 10.30
C ALA A 22 3.05 -9.85 8.84
N THR A 23 3.75 -10.75 8.15
CA THR A 23 3.54 -11.07 6.72
C THR A 23 2.25 -11.87 6.48
N ASN A 24 1.93 -12.79 7.40
CA ASN A 24 0.69 -13.58 7.31
C ASN A 24 -0.58 -12.75 7.62
N ALA A 25 -0.44 -11.67 8.38
CA ALA A 25 -1.58 -10.86 8.81
C ALA A 25 -2.26 -10.16 7.62
N LEU A 26 -1.50 -9.57 6.68
CA LEU A 26 -2.08 -8.92 5.49
C LEU A 26 -2.88 -9.91 4.63
N LYS A 27 -2.32 -11.11 4.41
CA LYS A 27 -2.95 -12.17 3.61
C LYS A 27 -4.24 -12.72 4.25
N ALA A 28 -4.36 -12.63 5.57
CA ALA A 28 -5.54 -13.07 6.31
C ALA A 28 -6.70 -12.06 6.27
N ILE A 29 -6.44 -10.79 5.94
CA ILE A 29 -7.50 -9.76 5.87
C ILE A 29 -8.44 -10.08 4.70
N LYS A 30 -9.74 -10.09 5.02
CA LYS A 30 -10.82 -10.29 4.06
C LYS A 30 -11.65 -9.02 3.95
N VAL A 31 -11.77 -8.53 2.73
CA VAL A 31 -12.62 -7.39 2.37
C VAL A 31 -13.60 -7.81 1.28
N ARG A 32 -14.40 -6.87 0.78
CA ARG A 32 -15.31 -7.13 -0.35
C ARG A 32 -14.99 -6.20 -1.50
N THR A 33 -15.13 -6.69 -2.73
CA THR A 33 -15.16 -5.80 -3.90
C THR A 33 -16.43 -4.96 -3.91
N ILE A 34 -16.50 -3.94 -4.75
CA ILE A 34 -17.68 -3.08 -4.91
C ILE A 34 -18.87 -3.79 -5.55
N GLU A 35 -18.66 -4.97 -6.14
CA GLU A 35 -19.70 -5.90 -6.59
C GLU A 35 -20.16 -6.85 -5.46
N GLY A 36 -19.64 -6.68 -4.24
CA GLY A 36 -20.02 -7.46 -3.07
C GLY A 36 -19.33 -8.82 -2.95
N LYS A 37 -18.41 -9.16 -3.87
CA LYS A 37 -17.66 -10.42 -3.85
C LYS A 37 -16.59 -10.41 -2.75
N SER A 38 -16.33 -11.55 -2.12
CA SER A 38 -15.22 -11.66 -1.17
C SER A 38 -13.89 -11.46 -1.89
N PHE A 39 -12.99 -10.69 -1.29
CA PHE A 39 -11.66 -10.40 -1.80
C PHE A 39 -10.61 -10.62 -0.71
N SER A 40 -9.50 -11.24 -1.07
CA SER A 40 -8.34 -11.45 -0.19
C SER A 40 -7.06 -11.19 -0.97
N LEU A 41 -6.12 -10.52 -0.31
CA LEU A 41 -4.79 -10.25 -0.86
C LEU A 41 -3.97 -11.54 -1.06
N SER A 42 -4.31 -12.61 -0.36
CA SER A 42 -3.70 -13.93 -0.57
C SER A 42 -3.93 -14.49 -1.99
N GLY A 43 -5.01 -14.07 -2.67
CA GLY A 43 -5.32 -14.48 -4.04
C GLY A 43 -4.57 -13.68 -5.12
N ILE A 44 -3.74 -12.71 -4.72
CA ILE A 44 -2.94 -11.93 -5.66
C ILE A 44 -1.58 -12.62 -5.85
N HIS A 45 -1.33 -13.08 -7.08
CA HIS A 45 -0.06 -13.70 -7.48
C HIS A 45 0.74 -12.72 -8.35
N LYS A 46 1.17 -11.61 -7.75
CA LYS A 46 1.99 -10.56 -8.37
C LYS A 46 3.24 -10.32 -7.55
N GLN A 47 4.29 -9.81 -8.19
CA GLN A 47 5.54 -9.45 -7.51
C GLN A 47 5.31 -8.28 -6.54
N LEU A 48 4.43 -7.36 -6.93
CA LEU A 48 4.07 -6.19 -6.16
C LEU A 48 2.55 -6.04 -6.05
N THR A 49 2.09 -5.61 -4.88
CA THR A 49 0.70 -5.22 -4.62
C THR A 49 0.67 -3.84 -3.99
N ALA A 50 0.00 -2.88 -4.63
CA ALA A 50 -0.22 -1.55 -4.09
C ALA A 50 -1.64 -1.42 -3.53
N LEU A 51 -1.77 -1.22 -2.23
CA LEU A 51 -3.00 -0.73 -1.62
C LEU A 51 -3.02 0.79 -1.75
N VAL A 52 -4.05 1.33 -2.37
CA VAL A 52 -4.21 2.78 -2.52
C VAL A 52 -5.51 3.19 -1.86
N PHE A 53 -5.42 3.89 -0.73
CA PHE A 53 -6.59 4.42 -0.02
C PHE A 53 -7.14 5.60 -0.80
N LEU A 54 -8.42 5.57 -1.15
CA LEU A 54 -9.07 6.55 -2.01
C LEU A 54 -10.39 7.02 -1.39
N SER A 55 -10.84 8.20 -1.83
CA SER A 55 -12.19 8.69 -1.56
C SER A 55 -12.85 9.21 -2.84
N PRO A 56 -14.16 8.93 -3.09
CA PRO A 56 -14.89 9.46 -4.23
C PRO A 56 -15.05 10.98 -4.21
N ASP A 57 -15.04 11.62 -3.03
CA ASP A 57 -15.20 13.06 -2.89
C ASP A 57 -13.87 13.84 -3.02
N CYS A 58 -12.74 13.19 -2.80
CA CYS A 58 -11.42 13.80 -2.79
C CYS A 58 -10.95 14.13 -4.23
N PRO A 59 -10.74 15.42 -4.57
CA PRO A 59 -10.22 15.83 -5.88
C PRO A 59 -8.85 15.21 -6.22
N LEU A 60 -8.01 14.98 -5.22
CA LEU A 60 -6.72 14.33 -5.43
C LEU A 60 -6.91 12.86 -5.84
N SER A 61 -7.72 12.10 -5.10
CA SER A 61 -8.03 10.69 -5.42
C SER A 61 -8.56 10.54 -6.86
N ARG A 62 -9.44 11.46 -7.29
CA ARG A 62 -9.98 11.50 -8.65
C ARG A 62 -8.89 11.72 -9.70
N ASN A 63 -8.03 12.72 -9.53
CA ASN A 63 -7.00 13.05 -10.51
C ASN A 63 -5.93 11.94 -10.62
N TYR A 64 -5.58 11.31 -9.50
CA TYR A 64 -4.58 10.25 -9.49
C TYR A 64 -5.03 8.94 -10.15
N THR A 65 -6.32 8.76 -10.42
CA THR A 65 -6.79 7.60 -11.21
C THR A 65 -6.07 7.46 -12.54
N ILE A 66 -5.73 8.57 -13.21
CA ILE A 66 -4.99 8.58 -14.48
C ILE A 66 -3.62 7.92 -14.31
N VAL A 67 -2.85 8.36 -13.32
CA VAL A 67 -1.49 7.84 -13.04
C VAL A 67 -1.57 6.37 -12.60
N LEU A 68 -2.52 6.04 -11.74
CA LEU A 68 -2.70 4.67 -11.23
C LEU A 68 -3.11 3.70 -12.34
N ASN A 69 -4.02 4.10 -13.23
CA ASN A 69 -4.40 3.29 -14.40
C ASN A 69 -3.21 3.07 -15.33
N GLU A 70 -2.41 4.12 -15.60
CA GLU A 70 -1.21 4.01 -16.42
C GLU A 70 -0.21 3.02 -15.81
N LEU A 71 0.04 3.10 -14.49
CA LEU A 71 0.90 2.16 -13.77
C LEU A 71 0.36 0.72 -13.82
N GLN A 72 -0.94 0.53 -13.54
CA GLN A 72 -1.58 -0.78 -13.62
C GLN A 72 -1.46 -1.39 -15.01
N LYS A 73 -1.66 -0.58 -16.07
CA LYS A 73 -1.56 -1.02 -17.46
C LYS A 73 -0.12 -1.39 -17.83
N ASN A 74 0.84 -0.52 -17.53
CA ASN A 74 2.24 -0.67 -17.94
C ASN A 74 2.95 -1.79 -17.15
N LYS A 75 2.48 -2.11 -15.95
CA LYS A 75 3.10 -3.10 -15.05
C LYS A 75 2.19 -4.28 -14.75
N LYS A 76 1.15 -4.53 -15.56
CA LYS A 76 0.10 -5.55 -15.30
C LYS A 76 0.63 -6.94 -14.97
N ASP A 77 1.80 -7.32 -15.49
CA ASP A 77 2.37 -8.65 -15.28
C ASP A 77 3.00 -8.77 -13.88
N SER A 78 3.51 -7.67 -13.32
CA SER A 78 4.25 -7.64 -12.05
C SER A 78 3.51 -6.93 -10.91
N LEU A 79 2.55 -6.06 -11.21
CA LEU A 79 1.85 -5.19 -10.26
C LEU A 79 0.34 -5.46 -10.26
N ALA A 80 -0.22 -5.57 -9.05
CA ALA A 80 -1.65 -5.37 -8.81
C ALA A 80 -1.86 -4.09 -7.99
N ILE A 81 -2.73 -3.21 -8.46
CA ILE A 81 -3.25 -2.09 -7.68
C ILE A 81 -4.61 -2.49 -7.12
N VAL A 82 -4.85 -2.16 -5.86
CA VAL A 82 -6.13 -2.33 -5.18
C VAL A 82 -6.53 -0.99 -4.58
N GLY A 83 -7.58 -0.39 -5.12
CA GLY A 83 -8.17 0.83 -4.57
C GLY A 83 -9.03 0.49 -3.36
N VAL A 84 -8.70 1.06 -2.21
CA VAL A 84 -9.35 0.80 -0.92
C VAL A 84 -10.21 1.99 -0.53
N PHE A 85 -11.50 1.77 -0.36
CA PHE A 85 -12.44 2.78 0.14
C PHE A 85 -12.71 2.53 1.63
N PRO A 86 -12.10 3.32 2.53
CA PRO A 86 -12.18 3.11 3.98
C PRO A 86 -13.56 3.47 4.53
N GLY A 87 -13.97 2.75 5.57
CA GLY A 87 -15.18 3.03 6.33
C GLY A 87 -16.49 2.83 5.55
N SER A 88 -17.55 3.43 6.09
CA SER A 88 -18.93 3.26 5.63
C SER A 88 -19.54 4.54 5.04
N ALA A 89 -18.77 5.62 4.92
CA ALA A 89 -19.27 6.93 4.49
C ALA A 89 -19.89 6.93 3.08
N TYR A 90 -19.32 6.16 2.15
CA TYR A 90 -19.81 6.06 0.78
C TYR A 90 -20.59 4.77 0.57
N SER A 91 -21.65 4.80 -0.23
CA SER A 91 -22.36 3.62 -0.72
C SER A 91 -21.58 2.88 -1.81
N ASP A 92 -21.99 1.66 -2.14
CA ASP A 92 -21.36 0.91 -3.24
C ASP A 92 -21.63 1.56 -4.61
N ASP A 93 -22.78 2.24 -4.75
CA ASP A 93 -23.15 2.93 -5.98
C ASP A 93 -22.34 4.22 -6.19
N GLU A 94 -22.01 4.96 -5.13
CA GLU A 94 -21.10 6.11 -5.23
C GLU A 94 -19.69 5.68 -5.67
N ILE A 95 -19.22 4.53 -5.20
CA ILE A 95 -17.90 4.02 -5.59
C ILE A 95 -17.92 3.45 -7.02
N LYS A 96 -19.00 2.79 -7.44
CA LYS A 96 -19.19 2.39 -8.85
C LYS A 96 -19.26 3.61 -9.76
N ALA A 97 -19.96 4.67 -9.36
CA ALA A 97 -20.01 5.93 -10.11
C ALA A 97 -18.61 6.55 -10.23
N PHE A 98 -17.79 6.50 -9.17
CA PHE A 98 -16.39 6.88 -9.23
C PHE A 98 -15.61 6.02 -10.23
N GLN A 99 -15.74 4.69 -10.16
CA GLN A 99 -15.06 3.76 -11.07
C GLN A 99 -15.37 4.07 -12.54
N GLN A 100 -16.66 4.25 -12.85
CA GLN A 100 -17.12 4.53 -14.22
C GLN A 100 -16.66 5.91 -14.69
N LYS A 101 -16.84 6.94 -13.87
CA LYS A 101 -16.52 8.33 -14.23
C LYS A 101 -15.03 8.55 -14.50
N TYR A 102 -14.18 7.86 -13.75
CA TYR A 102 -12.72 8.01 -13.85
C TYR A 102 -12.04 6.80 -14.52
N ALA A 103 -12.83 5.94 -15.18
CA ALA A 103 -12.36 4.77 -15.92
C ALA A 103 -11.33 3.93 -15.14
N VAL A 104 -11.64 3.60 -13.89
CA VAL A 104 -10.70 2.90 -13.01
C VAL A 104 -10.60 1.42 -13.41
N ASP A 105 -9.38 1.02 -13.82
CA ASP A 105 -9.10 -0.30 -14.41
C ASP A 105 -8.52 -1.32 -13.42
N PHE A 106 -8.39 -0.93 -12.15
CA PHE A 106 -7.91 -1.80 -11.07
C PHE A 106 -9.02 -2.17 -10.10
N VAL A 107 -8.79 -3.21 -9.29
CA VAL A 107 -9.80 -3.73 -8.36
C VAL A 107 -10.10 -2.69 -7.28
N LEU A 108 -11.39 -2.47 -7.03
CA LEU A 108 -11.87 -1.59 -5.96
C LEU A 108 -12.51 -2.42 -4.84
N VAL A 109 -12.10 -2.15 -3.61
CA VAL A 109 -12.57 -2.85 -2.41
C VAL A 109 -13.11 -1.90 -1.35
N ARG A 110 -14.05 -2.43 -0.59
CA ARG A 110 -14.66 -1.82 0.58
C ARG A 110 -13.91 -2.25 1.84
N ASP A 111 -13.38 -1.28 2.58
CA ASP A 111 -12.84 -1.53 3.92
C ASP A 111 -13.79 -1.00 5.00
N LYS A 112 -15.04 -1.49 4.98
CA LYS A 112 -16.14 -1.03 5.86
C LYS A 112 -15.84 -1.18 7.35
N LYS A 113 -14.97 -2.12 7.72
CA LYS A 113 -14.54 -2.39 9.10
C LYS A 113 -13.14 -1.84 9.40
N GLU A 114 -12.58 -1.07 8.47
CA GLU A 114 -11.26 -0.45 8.61
C GLU A 114 -10.13 -1.46 8.92
N ALA A 115 -10.26 -2.70 8.44
CA ALA A 115 -9.26 -3.73 8.70
C ALA A 115 -7.94 -3.43 7.97
N LEU A 116 -8.02 -2.92 6.73
CA LEU A 116 -6.84 -2.49 5.98
C LEU A 116 -6.31 -1.16 6.52
N VAL A 117 -7.18 -0.22 6.90
CA VAL A 117 -6.76 1.03 7.57
C VAL A 117 -5.99 0.72 8.85
N ASN A 118 -6.52 -0.15 9.71
CA ASN A 118 -5.88 -0.52 10.98
C ASN A 118 -4.56 -1.28 10.78
N TYR A 119 -4.46 -2.12 9.74
CA TYR A 119 -3.22 -2.82 9.43
C TYR A 119 -2.14 -1.88 8.90
N THR A 120 -2.51 -1.02 7.94
CA THR A 120 -1.56 -0.13 7.24
C THR A 120 -1.24 1.13 8.04
N GLN A 121 -2.11 1.50 8.98
CA GLN A 121 -2.10 2.79 9.66
C GLN A 121 -2.29 3.98 8.71
N ALA A 122 -2.98 3.78 7.58
CA ALA A 122 -3.35 4.84 6.65
C ALA A 122 -4.06 6.00 7.37
N THR A 123 -3.79 7.23 6.93
CA THR A 123 -4.27 8.45 7.59
C THR A 123 -5.00 9.40 6.67
N VAL A 124 -4.67 9.39 5.36
CA VAL A 124 -5.24 10.32 4.39
C VAL A 124 -5.65 9.63 3.09
N THR A 125 -6.44 10.31 2.27
CA THR A 125 -6.73 9.90 0.90
C THR A 125 -6.30 10.99 -0.11
N PRO A 126 -5.49 10.66 -1.13
CA PRO A 126 -4.92 9.34 -1.41
C PRO A 126 -3.64 9.03 -0.60
N GLU A 127 -3.44 7.76 -0.25
CA GLU A 127 -2.21 7.26 0.37
C GLU A 127 -1.90 5.84 -0.13
N VAL A 128 -0.62 5.54 -0.37
CA VAL A 128 -0.17 4.27 -0.95
C VAL A 128 0.60 3.43 0.06
N PHE A 129 0.38 2.11 0.00
CA PHE A 129 1.19 1.08 0.65
C PHE A 129 1.52 0.00 -0.36
N LEU A 130 2.79 -0.08 -0.76
CA LEU A 130 3.30 -1.03 -1.73
C LEU A 130 3.95 -2.20 -1.01
N TYR A 131 3.51 -3.42 -1.30
CA TYR A 131 4.01 -4.66 -0.72
C TYR A 131 4.63 -5.56 -1.77
N ASP A 132 5.63 -6.36 -1.39
CA ASP A 132 6.14 -7.46 -2.20
C ASP A 132 5.26 -8.73 -2.10
N SER A 133 5.64 -9.79 -2.83
CA SER A 133 4.95 -11.09 -2.81
C SER A 133 4.95 -11.79 -1.44
N ASN A 134 5.88 -11.41 -0.56
CA ASN A 134 6.00 -11.89 0.82
C ASN A 134 5.20 -11.01 1.80
N SER A 135 4.45 -10.02 1.30
CA SER A 135 3.72 -9.05 2.12
C SER A 135 4.63 -8.19 3.01
N VAL A 136 5.87 -7.98 2.59
CA VAL A 136 6.79 -7.01 3.20
C VAL A 136 6.50 -5.64 2.58
N LEU A 137 6.35 -4.61 3.42
CA LEU A 137 6.17 -3.24 2.96
C LEU A 137 7.45 -2.77 2.24
N VAL A 138 7.29 -2.29 1.02
CA VAL A 138 8.34 -1.80 0.11
C VAL A 138 8.34 -0.27 0.03
N TYR A 139 7.16 0.34 0.06
CA TYR A 139 7.00 1.79 0.01
C TYR A 139 5.69 2.24 0.66
N ASN A 140 5.70 3.40 1.32
CA ASN A 140 4.50 4.04 1.88
C ASN A 140 4.50 5.56 1.63
N GLY A 141 3.37 6.13 1.21
CA GLY A 141 3.19 7.58 1.20
C GLY A 141 2.46 8.10 -0.03
N ALA A 142 2.96 9.22 -0.56
CA ALA A 142 2.39 9.90 -1.73
C ALA A 142 2.57 9.10 -3.02
N ILE A 143 1.74 9.38 -4.02
CA ILE A 143 1.90 8.80 -5.37
C ILE A 143 3.06 9.49 -6.10
N ASP A 144 3.09 10.80 -6.04
CA ASP A 144 4.11 11.70 -6.57
C ASP A 144 4.09 13.02 -5.77
N ASP A 145 4.81 14.05 -6.21
CA ASP A 145 4.86 15.37 -5.58
C ASP A 145 4.00 16.46 -6.27
N TRP A 146 3.04 16.06 -7.12
CA TRP A 146 2.15 16.99 -7.80
C TRP A 146 1.28 17.77 -6.83
N ALA A 147 0.73 17.11 -5.80
CA ALA A 147 -0.02 17.73 -4.72
C ALA A 147 0.94 18.23 -3.63
N VAL A 148 1.05 19.56 -3.48
CA VAL A 148 1.94 20.18 -2.48
C VAL A 148 1.26 20.29 -1.12
N SER A 149 -0.02 20.67 -1.12
CA SER A 149 -0.90 20.70 0.04
C SER A 149 -2.36 20.66 -0.45
N LEU A 150 -3.32 20.53 0.46
CA LEU A 150 -4.74 20.71 0.09
C LEU A 150 -4.92 22.09 -0.58
N GLY A 151 -5.51 22.10 -1.77
CA GLY A 151 -5.71 23.31 -2.58
C GLY A 151 -4.50 23.83 -3.35
N LYS A 152 -3.30 23.25 -3.18
CA LYS A 152 -2.07 23.71 -3.86
C LYS A 152 -1.40 22.57 -4.62
N LYS A 153 -1.17 22.77 -5.92
CA LYS A 153 -0.56 21.78 -6.81
C LYS A 153 0.49 22.40 -7.73
N LYS A 154 1.41 21.55 -8.20
CA LYS A 154 2.34 21.87 -9.29
C LYS A 154 1.63 21.77 -10.64
N ARG A 155 2.28 22.27 -11.70
CA ARG A 155 1.82 22.06 -13.08
C ARG A 155 1.98 20.59 -13.49
N GLN A 156 3.07 19.97 -13.04
CA GLN A 156 3.43 18.57 -13.23
C GLN A 156 4.20 18.09 -12.01
N ALA A 157 4.22 16.78 -11.76
CA ALA A 157 5.12 16.21 -10.77
C ALA A 157 6.58 16.27 -11.26
N ASP A 158 7.50 16.50 -10.34
CA ASP A 158 8.95 16.41 -10.56
C ASP A 158 9.51 15.08 -10.02
N HIS A 159 8.82 14.46 -9.05
CA HIS A 159 9.19 13.19 -8.44
C HIS A 159 8.02 12.21 -8.45
N HIS A 160 8.22 11.01 -8.99
CA HIS A 160 7.17 10.01 -9.19
C HIS A 160 7.32 8.83 -8.21
N TYR A 161 7.22 9.11 -6.92
CA TYR A 161 7.61 8.20 -5.85
C TYR A 161 7.09 6.76 -5.98
N LEU A 162 5.80 6.55 -6.27
CA LEU A 162 5.25 5.20 -6.45
C LEU A 162 5.85 4.49 -7.67
N ARG A 163 5.98 5.21 -8.79
CA ARG A 163 6.58 4.67 -10.03
C ARG A 163 8.03 4.28 -9.76
N ASP A 164 8.79 5.16 -9.13
CA ASP A 164 10.20 4.95 -8.82
C ASP A 164 10.38 3.78 -7.85
N ALA A 165 9.50 3.64 -6.84
CA ALA A 165 9.53 2.51 -5.92
C ALA A 165 9.26 1.17 -6.63
N ILE A 166 8.27 1.13 -7.52
CA ILE A 166 7.96 -0.05 -8.33
C ILE A 166 9.15 -0.41 -9.23
N ASP A 167 9.68 0.57 -9.97
CA ASP A 167 10.76 0.35 -10.92
C ASP A 167 12.06 -0.07 -10.24
N ASN A 168 12.41 0.58 -9.12
CA ASN A 168 13.59 0.19 -8.33
C ASN A 168 13.46 -1.23 -7.78
N PHE A 169 12.30 -1.58 -7.21
CA PHE A 169 12.09 -2.94 -6.69
C PHE A 169 12.21 -4.00 -7.80
N LEU A 170 11.55 -3.79 -8.95
CA LEU A 170 11.58 -4.73 -10.07
C LEU A 170 12.96 -4.84 -10.72
N GLN A 171 13.82 -3.83 -10.56
CA GLN A 171 15.21 -3.83 -11.03
C GLN A 171 16.21 -4.28 -9.95
N HIS A 172 15.73 -4.79 -8.81
CA HIS A 172 16.55 -5.19 -7.67
C HIS A 172 17.44 -4.06 -7.12
N ARG A 173 16.96 -2.81 -7.21
CA ARG A 173 17.60 -1.62 -6.64
C ARG A 173 16.96 -1.26 -5.31
N THR A 174 17.70 -0.53 -4.47
CA THR A 174 17.18 0.03 -3.23
C THR A 174 16.04 1.02 -3.52
N VAL A 175 14.91 0.83 -2.85
CA VAL A 175 13.79 1.78 -2.87
C VAL A 175 14.11 2.94 -1.93
N ASN A 176 14.37 4.12 -2.49
CA ASN A 176 14.67 5.33 -1.74
C ASN A 176 13.99 6.55 -2.43
N PRO A 177 13.13 7.30 -1.72
CA PRO A 177 12.72 7.11 -0.34
C PRO A 177 11.83 5.87 -0.15
N PHE A 178 11.99 5.19 0.98
CA PHE A 178 11.06 4.14 1.42
C PHE A 178 9.71 4.73 1.87
N LYS A 179 9.72 5.98 2.36
CA LYS A 179 8.53 6.66 2.87
C LYS A 179 8.48 8.13 2.46
N THR A 180 7.30 8.60 2.06
CA THR A 180 7.01 10.03 1.86
C THR A 180 5.74 10.44 2.59
N THR A 181 5.48 11.74 2.68
CA THR A 181 4.25 12.28 3.28
C THR A 181 3.18 12.40 2.20
N ALA A 182 2.08 11.65 2.35
CA ALA A 182 0.91 11.79 1.51
C ALA A 182 0.14 13.08 1.81
N VAL A 183 -0.40 13.71 0.77
CA VAL A 183 -1.25 14.90 0.86
C VAL A 183 -2.67 14.48 0.55
N GLY A 184 -3.58 14.69 1.51
CA GLY A 184 -4.96 14.27 1.34
C GLY A 184 -5.87 14.70 2.48
N CYS A 185 -7.17 14.48 2.30
CA CYS A 185 -8.14 14.62 3.38
C CYS A 185 -7.96 13.45 4.35
N LEU A 186 -8.16 13.70 5.64
CA LEU A 186 -8.10 12.66 6.66
C LEU A 186 -9.14 11.57 6.40
N ILE A 187 -8.75 10.32 6.64
CA ILE A 187 -9.69 9.21 6.74
C ILE A 187 -10.47 9.42 8.04
N SER A 188 -11.78 9.68 7.93
CA SER A 188 -12.64 9.93 9.08
C SER A 188 -12.62 8.73 10.02
N ASN A 189 -12.01 8.90 11.21
CA ASN A 189 -12.01 8.06 12.43
C ASN A 189 -10.65 8.07 13.20
N LYS A 190 -9.87 9.15 13.12
CA LYS A 190 -8.88 9.49 14.15
C LYS A 190 -9.25 10.79 14.83
#